data_AF-Q95T64-F1
#
_entry.id   AF-Q95T64-F1
#
_cell.length_a   1.000
_cell.length_b   1.000
_cell.length_c   1.000
_cell.angle_alpha   90.00
_cell.angle_beta   90.00
_cell.angle_gamma   90.00
#
_symmetry.space_group_name_H-M   'P 1'
#
loop_
_entity.id
_entity.type
_entity.pdbx_description
1 polymer ?
#
loop_
_entity_poly.entity_id
_entity_poly.type
_entity_poly.pdbx_seq_one_letter_code
_entity_poly.pdbx_strand_id
1 'polypeptide(L)'
;MFEENNSPTTDNSLWTLQGRQRASPAQRLHNLTSAGSSTSSSGLPLPQNIFTNPAIQPSSVINLNHSTDVVIGPMTQYQGPVSIYYMDYMEAHAMQTAAGINSNNANGNGNANRSRDKSPSRRVTRNTILLITLILLVLATGLIVLYVELNRPKPELPSNKAIYFGNNYDHQTFPNLGNGHLVVDREQWGASKNSHGLTIPLKRPIPYVLITHIGVQSLPCDNIYKCSIKMRTIQDSAIAEKGLPDIQSNFYVSEEGNIYVGRGWDWANTYANQTLAITFMGDYGRFKPGPKQLEGVQFLLAHAVANRNIDVDYKLVAQNQTKVTRSPGAYVYQEIRNWPHFYGCGMDEAPACGIELGMKTESWDAKQ
;
A
#
# COMPACT_ATOMS: atom_id res chain seq x y z
N MET A 1 19.06 32.60 -55.05
CA MET A 1 20.32 31.94 -55.47
C MET A 1 20.35 30.62 -54.71
N PHE A 2 20.00 29.52 -55.41
CA PHE A 2 20.26 28.08 -55.16
C PHE A 2 20.15 27.50 -53.73
N GLU A 3 19.55 26.35 -53.43
CA GLU A 3 18.74 25.33 -54.11
C GLU A 3 18.33 24.33 -53.00
N GLU A 4 17.13 23.73 -53.09
CA GLU A 4 16.68 22.59 -52.27
C GLU A 4 17.46 21.31 -52.58
N ASN A 5 17.59 20.38 -51.62
CA ASN A 5 17.40 18.93 -51.86
C ASN A 5 17.43 18.06 -50.58
N ASN A 6 16.25 17.50 -50.26
CA ASN A 6 15.92 16.10 -49.97
C ASN A 6 16.96 15.14 -49.35
N SER A 7 16.60 14.49 -48.22
CA SER A 7 16.22 13.06 -48.12
C SER A 7 16.37 12.50 -46.68
N PRO A 8 15.45 11.62 -46.18
CA PRO A 8 15.49 11.05 -44.83
C PRO A 8 16.00 9.59 -44.78
N THR A 9 16.49 9.15 -43.61
CA THR A 9 17.00 7.79 -43.34
C THR A 9 16.36 7.17 -42.07
N THR A 10 15.69 6.01 -42.26
CA THR A 10 15.76 4.71 -41.52
C THR A 10 16.00 4.72 -39.99
N ASP A 11 15.37 3.90 -39.11
CA ASP A 11 14.92 2.51 -39.24
C ASP A 11 14.24 1.99 -37.93
N ASN A 12 13.41 0.95 -38.07
CA ASN A 12 13.13 -0.17 -37.12
C ASN A 12 12.29 0.04 -35.82
N SER A 13 11.03 -0.42 -35.83
CA SER A 13 10.63 -1.78 -35.39
C SER A 13 9.10 -1.90 -35.15
N LEU A 14 8.50 -2.86 -35.85
CA LEU A 14 7.08 -3.24 -35.88
C LEU A 14 6.79 -4.38 -34.90
N TRP A 15 5.70 -4.29 -34.14
CA TRP A 15 4.99 -5.45 -33.58
C TRP A 15 3.53 -5.42 -34.04
N THR A 16 3.19 -6.27 -35.01
CA THR A 16 1.81 -6.58 -35.42
C THR A 16 1.35 -7.87 -34.77
N LEU A 17 0.38 -7.79 -33.85
CA LEU A 17 -0.38 -8.92 -33.34
C LEU A 17 -1.64 -9.09 -34.19
N GLN A 18 -1.66 -10.17 -34.97
CA GLN A 18 -2.78 -10.56 -35.83
C GLN A 18 -3.88 -11.21 -34.97
N GLY A 19 -5.01 -10.50 -34.84
CA GLY A 19 -6.22 -10.98 -34.20
C GLY A 19 -7.05 -11.87 -35.13
N ARG A 20 -7.17 -13.14 -34.71
CA ARG A 20 -8.24 -14.13 -34.94
C ARG A 20 -9.45 -13.67 -35.78
N GLN A 21 -9.64 -14.30 -36.95
CA GLN A 21 -10.92 -14.34 -37.66
C GLN A 21 -11.90 -15.30 -36.98
N ARG A 22 -13.17 -14.89 -37.02
CA ARG A 22 -14.38 -15.51 -36.46
C ARG A 22 -15.04 -16.40 -37.52
N ALA A 23 -15.47 -17.61 -37.17
CA ALA A 23 -16.43 -18.37 -37.96
C ALA A 23 -17.56 -18.88 -37.05
N SER A 24 -18.80 -18.72 -37.52
CA SER A 24 -20.07 -18.96 -36.84
C SER A 24 -20.64 -20.37 -37.18
N PRO A 25 -21.63 -20.90 -36.44
CA PRO A 25 -21.87 -22.33 -36.26
C PRO A 25 -23.03 -22.90 -37.10
N ALA A 26 -23.03 -24.22 -37.32
CA ALA A 26 -24.25 -25.01 -37.59
C ALA A 26 -23.97 -26.53 -37.63
N GLN A 27 -24.73 -27.29 -36.82
CA GLN A 27 -25.20 -28.70 -37.06
C GLN A 27 -24.11 -29.80 -37.11
N ARG A 28 -24.25 -31.04 -36.63
CA ARG A 28 -25.39 -31.91 -36.33
C ARG A 28 -24.87 -33.16 -35.55
N LEU A 29 -25.74 -33.80 -34.77
CA LEU A 29 -25.54 -35.02 -33.96
C LEU A 29 -25.17 -36.29 -34.77
N HIS A 30 -24.62 -37.32 -34.10
CA HIS A 30 -25.05 -38.77 -34.04
C HIS A 30 -23.87 -39.63 -33.49
N ASN A 31 -23.91 -40.13 -32.25
CA ASN A 31 -24.50 -41.37 -31.67
C ASN A 31 -23.70 -42.69 -31.87
N LEU A 32 -23.78 -43.56 -30.83
CA LEU A 32 -23.43 -45.00 -30.68
C LEU A 32 -22.19 -45.26 -29.79
N THR A 33 -22.20 -45.70 -28.51
CA THR A 33 -22.84 -46.77 -27.66
C THR A 33 -22.11 -48.12 -27.58
N SER A 34 -22.09 -48.66 -26.34
CA SER A 34 -21.92 -50.07 -25.88
C SER A 34 -20.48 -50.59 -25.62
N ALA A 35 -20.13 -51.40 -24.60
CA ALA A 35 -20.82 -51.98 -23.43
C ALA A 35 -19.82 -52.76 -22.51
N GLY A 36 -20.23 -53.03 -21.25
CA GLY A 36 -19.78 -54.14 -20.37
C GLY A 36 -18.84 -53.76 -19.20
N SER A 37 -18.98 -54.18 -17.94
CA SER A 37 -19.91 -55.07 -17.20
C SER A 37 -19.57 -55.07 -15.68
N SER A 38 -20.60 -54.97 -14.81
CA SER A 38 -20.87 -55.65 -13.49
C SER A 38 -19.73 -56.03 -12.51
N THR A 39 -19.81 -55.99 -11.15
CA THR A 39 -20.92 -56.28 -10.21
C THR A 39 -20.52 -56.03 -8.73
N SER A 40 -21.45 -55.48 -7.90
CA SER A 40 -21.88 -55.81 -6.50
C SER A 40 -20.88 -56.24 -5.39
N SER A 41 -20.96 -55.93 -4.08
CA SER A 41 -22.06 -55.50 -3.17
C SER A 41 -21.57 -55.14 -1.74
N SER A 42 -22.21 -54.10 -1.15
CA SER A 42 -22.75 -53.93 0.24
C SER A 42 -21.87 -53.98 1.50
N GLY A 43 -21.90 -52.86 2.27
CA GLY A 43 -21.62 -52.77 3.71
C GLY A 43 -21.50 -51.30 4.21
N LEU A 44 -22.59 -50.72 4.75
CA LEU A 44 -22.77 -49.35 5.33
C LEU A 44 -22.21 -49.23 6.78
N PRO A 45 -22.28 -48.08 7.50
CA PRO A 45 -22.05 -46.65 7.17
C PRO A 45 -21.27 -45.87 8.28
N LEU A 46 -20.80 -44.65 8.00
CA LEU A 46 -20.67 -43.50 8.94
C LEU A 46 -20.30 -42.24 8.12
N PRO A 47 -20.82 -41.04 8.43
CA PRO A 47 -20.73 -39.88 7.55
C PRO A 47 -19.33 -39.27 7.64
N GLN A 48 -18.55 -39.39 6.57
CA GLN A 48 -17.27 -38.67 6.46
C GLN A 48 -17.51 -37.25 5.97
N ASN A 49 -16.97 -36.29 6.75
CA ASN A 49 -16.92 -34.87 6.45
C ASN A 49 -16.61 -34.60 4.97
N ILE A 50 -17.50 -33.83 4.34
CA ILE A 50 -17.46 -33.49 2.90
C ILE A 50 -16.18 -32.75 2.47
N PHE A 51 -15.42 -32.22 3.43
CA PHE A 51 -14.16 -31.51 3.18
C PHE A 51 -12.91 -32.40 3.07
N THR A 52 -13.05 -33.73 3.20
CA THR A 52 -11.88 -34.64 3.21
C THR A 52 -11.82 -35.61 2.04
N ASN A 53 -12.74 -35.53 1.08
CA ASN A 53 -12.71 -36.39 -0.11
C ASN A 53 -12.15 -35.62 -1.33
N PRO A 54 -10.94 -35.96 -1.82
CA PRO A 54 -10.37 -35.34 -3.02
C PRO A 54 -11.14 -35.69 -4.31
N ALA A 55 -12.13 -36.58 -4.25
CA ALA A 55 -12.88 -37.08 -5.41
C ALA A 55 -14.27 -36.45 -5.62
N ILE A 56 -14.69 -35.47 -4.81
CA ILE A 56 -16.01 -34.81 -4.96
C ILE A 56 -15.81 -33.44 -5.59
N GLN A 57 -16.25 -33.28 -6.84
CA GLN A 57 -16.37 -31.95 -7.45
C GLN A 57 -17.56 -31.22 -6.81
N PRO A 58 -17.38 -30.02 -6.22
CA PRO A 58 -18.51 -29.23 -5.75
C PRO A 58 -19.24 -28.66 -6.97
N SER A 59 -20.29 -29.36 -7.40
CA SER A 59 -21.25 -28.88 -8.39
C SER A 59 -22.28 -27.98 -7.73
N SER A 60 -21.98 -26.69 -7.63
CA SER A 60 -23.01 -25.65 -7.52
C SER A 60 -22.58 -24.46 -8.36
N VAL A 61 -22.96 -24.49 -9.64
CA VAL A 61 -22.82 -23.33 -10.52
C VAL A 61 -23.92 -22.35 -10.13
N ILE A 62 -23.55 -21.28 -9.43
CA ILE A 62 -24.45 -20.14 -9.17
C ILE A 62 -24.24 -19.15 -10.33
N ASN A 63 -25.26 -19.00 -11.17
CA ASN A 63 -25.23 -18.08 -12.30
C ASN A 63 -25.83 -16.73 -11.87
N LEU A 64 -24.99 -15.74 -11.63
CA LEU A 64 -25.39 -14.38 -11.25
C LEU A 64 -25.30 -13.47 -12.47
N ASN A 65 -26.40 -12.81 -12.84
CA ASN A 65 -26.43 -11.85 -13.93
C ASN A 65 -27.09 -10.54 -13.44
N HIS A 66 -26.52 -9.40 -13.81
CA HIS A 66 -26.97 -8.04 -13.43
C HIS A 66 -26.94 -7.65 -11.93
N SER A 67 -26.17 -8.34 -11.09
CA SER A 67 -25.97 -7.89 -9.71
C SER A 67 -24.68 -7.08 -9.56
N THR A 68 -24.78 -5.87 -9.01
CA THR A 68 -23.64 -4.97 -8.74
C THR A 68 -22.94 -5.25 -7.41
N ASP A 69 -23.56 -6.05 -6.54
CA ASP A 69 -23.01 -6.42 -5.23
C ASP A 69 -23.47 -7.84 -4.87
N VAL A 70 -22.55 -8.79 -4.88
CA VAL A 70 -22.82 -10.19 -4.51
C VAL A 70 -21.69 -10.67 -3.62
N VAL A 71 -21.97 -10.77 -2.32
CA VAL A 71 -21.06 -11.36 -1.34
C VAL A 71 -21.47 -12.81 -1.11
N ILE A 72 -20.72 -13.75 -1.69
CA ILE A 72 -20.82 -15.18 -1.34
C ILE A 72 -19.69 -15.49 -0.37
N GLY A 73 -20.02 -15.49 0.92
CA GLY A 73 -19.11 -15.85 2.01
C GLY A 73 -19.92 -16.09 3.30
N PRO A 74 -19.32 -16.67 4.35
CA PRO A 74 -19.97 -16.75 5.65
C PRO A 74 -20.19 -15.33 6.20
N MET A 75 -21.42 -14.86 6.20
CA MET A 75 -21.80 -13.55 6.74
C MET A 75 -22.26 -13.73 8.20
N THR A 76 -21.52 -13.17 9.16
CA THR A 76 -21.94 -13.08 10.56
C THR A 76 -22.61 -11.72 10.81
N GLN A 77 -23.94 -11.69 10.84
CA GLN A 77 -24.70 -10.52 11.31
C GLN A 77 -24.82 -10.55 12.83
N TYR A 78 -24.41 -9.47 13.50
CA TYR A 78 -24.75 -9.22 14.90
C TYR A 78 -26.00 -8.33 14.95
N GLN A 79 -27.06 -8.78 15.61
CA GLN A 79 -28.26 -7.99 15.92
C GLN A 79 -28.25 -7.62 17.41
N GLY A 80 -27.79 -6.41 17.74
CA GLY A 80 -27.77 -5.84 19.08
C GLY A 80 -27.05 -4.48 19.10
N PRO A 81 -27.28 -3.61 20.09
CA PRO A 81 -26.56 -2.34 20.20
C PRO A 81 -25.05 -2.62 20.36
N VAL A 82 -24.24 -2.02 19.48
CA VAL A 82 -22.79 -2.16 19.46
C VAL A 82 -22.17 -0.81 19.82
N SER A 83 -21.34 -0.77 20.87
CA SER A 83 -20.52 0.40 21.20
C SER A 83 -19.12 0.20 20.64
N ILE A 84 -18.73 0.99 19.64
CA ILE A 84 -17.39 0.96 19.05
C ILE A 84 -16.54 2.02 19.78
N TYR A 85 -15.51 1.58 20.49
CA TYR A 85 -14.53 2.47 21.12
C TYR A 85 -13.28 2.55 20.24
N TYR A 86 -12.93 3.76 19.78
CA TYR A 86 -11.59 4.06 19.28
C TYR A 86 -10.70 4.35 20.50
N MET A 87 -9.62 3.60 20.68
CA MET A 87 -8.64 3.86 21.74
C MET A 87 -7.29 4.18 21.11
N ASP A 88 -6.73 5.34 21.44
CA ASP A 88 -5.35 5.66 21.08
C ASP A 88 -4.38 4.71 21.79
N TYR A 89 -3.30 4.33 21.10
CA TYR A 89 -2.30 3.34 21.52
C TYR A 89 -1.74 3.54 22.95
N MET A 90 -1.79 4.76 23.49
CA MET A 90 -1.33 5.07 24.85
C MET A 90 -2.39 4.83 25.94
N GLU A 91 -3.68 4.87 25.62
CA GLU A 91 -4.77 4.76 26.59
C GLU A 91 -5.13 3.29 26.90
N ALA A 92 -4.88 2.38 25.95
CA ALA A 92 -5.05 0.94 26.13
C ALA A 92 -4.08 0.34 27.17
N HIS A 93 -2.90 0.95 27.37
CA HIS A 93 -1.95 0.54 28.41
C HIS A 93 -2.18 1.23 29.77
N ALA A 94 -2.86 2.39 29.79
CA ALA A 94 -3.21 3.08 31.03
C ALA A 94 -4.41 2.45 31.75
N MET A 95 -5.37 1.87 31.01
CA MET A 95 -6.55 1.22 31.61
C MET A 95 -6.28 -0.12 32.30
N GLN A 96 -5.14 -0.78 32.05
CA GLN A 96 -4.77 -2.02 32.78
C GLN A 96 -4.05 -1.77 34.12
N THR A 97 -3.67 -0.52 34.43
CA THR A 97 -2.92 -0.20 35.65
C THR A 97 -3.79 0.44 36.74
N ALA A 98 -5.07 0.75 36.45
CA ALA A 98 -5.99 1.41 37.38
C ALA A 98 -6.89 0.43 38.19
N ALA A 99 -6.74 -0.87 38.00
CA ALA A 99 -7.47 -1.90 38.75
C ALA A 99 -6.55 -2.61 39.75
N GLY A 100 -6.33 -2.02 40.93
CA GLY A 100 -5.73 -2.78 42.04
C GLY A 100 -4.95 -2.05 43.12
N ILE A 101 -5.19 -0.77 43.43
CA ILE A 101 -4.69 -0.16 44.69
C ILE A 101 -5.74 0.82 45.23
N ASN A 102 -6.54 0.39 46.23
CA ASN A 102 -6.99 1.24 47.35
C ASN A 102 -7.94 0.48 48.28
N SER A 103 -7.54 0.33 49.54
CA SER A 103 -8.44 0.16 50.68
C SER A 103 -7.70 0.64 51.94
N ASN A 104 -7.64 1.96 52.11
CA ASN A 104 -7.28 2.59 53.38
C ASN A 104 -8.55 3.00 54.13
N ASN A 105 -8.53 2.78 55.45
CA ASN A 105 -9.30 3.44 56.50
C ASN A 105 -10.81 3.24 56.58
N ALA A 106 -11.23 2.48 57.59
CA ALA A 106 -12.38 2.84 58.41
C ALA A 106 -12.08 2.57 59.90
N ASN A 107 -12.19 3.67 60.64
CA ASN A 107 -12.07 3.88 62.08
C ASN A 107 -13.05 3.00 62.90
N GLY A 108 -12.66 2.57 64.10
CA GLY A 108 -13.55 1.87 65.03
C GLY A 108 -12.91 1.56 66.39
N ASN A 109 -12.95 2.57 67.26
CA ASN A 109 -12.43 2.68 68.62
C ASN A 109 -12.89 1.57 69.61
N GLY A 110 -12.07 1.19 70.61
CA GLY A 110 -12.57 0.40 71.75
C GLY A 110 -11.57 -0.44 72.58
N ASN A 111 -10.76 0.23 73.40
CA ASN A 111 -10.24 -0.16 74.73
C ASN A 111 -9.87 -1.63 75.11
N ALA A 112 -8.57 -1.75 75.42
CA ALA A 112 -7.99 -2.18 76.71
C ALA A 112 -8.05 -3.66 77.18
N ASN A 113 -6.84 -4.13 77.51
CA ASN A 113 -6.42 -5.05 78.59
C ASN A 113 -6.23 -6.56 78.30
N ARG A 114 -4.92 -6.89 78.17
CA ARG A 114 -4.12 -7.83 78.99
C ARG A 114 -4.64 -9.26 79.23
N SER A 115 -3.93 -10.23 78.63
CA SER A 115 -3.23 -11.38 79.27
C SER A 115 -3.02 -12.47 78.20
N ARG A 116 -1.79 -12.73 77.75
CA ARG A 116 -0.84 -13.71 78.31
C ARG A 116 -1.45 -15.12 78.38
N ASP A 117 -1.21 -15.96 77.37
CA ASP A 117 -0.34 -17.14 77.52
C ASP A 117 -0.24 -18.04 76.27
N LYS A 118 1.00 -18.49 76.05
CA LYS A 118 1.50 -19.78 75.52
C LYS A 118 1.05 -20.35 74.16
N SER A 119 2.07 -20.49 73.31
CA SER A 119 2.19 -21.32 72.11
C SER A 119 1.77 -22.79 72.34
N PRO A 120 1.40 -23.54 71.28
CA PRO A 120 2.41 -24.48 70.79
C PRO A 120 2.52 -24.55 69.25
N SER A 121 3.76 -24.73 68.82
CA SER A 121 4.23 -25.29 67.56
C SER A 121 3.19 -26.10 66.77
N ARG A 122 2.67 -25.52 65.67
CA ARG A 122 2.00 -26.30 64.63
C ARG A 122 3.06 -27.12 63.91
N ARG A 123 3.17 -28.39 64.28
CA ARG A 123 3.77 -29.44 63.44
C ARG A 123 3.18 -29.30 62.05
N VAL A 124 3.97 -28.76 61.12
CA VAL A 124 3.63 -28.77 59.70
C VAL A 124 3.54 -30.25 59.34
N THR A 125 2.31 -30.74 59.20
CA THR A 125 2.07 -32.12 58.81
C THR A 125 2.77 -32.37 57.48
N ARG A 126 3.28 -33.58 57.25
CA ARG A 126 3.96 -33.94 55.99
C ARG A 126 3.14 -33.49 54.76
N ASN A 127 1.81 -33.54 54.87
CA ASN A 127 0.88 -33.07 53.84
C ASN A 127 0.91 -31.54 53.63
N THR A 128 1.02 -30.72 54.67
CA THR A 128 1.16 -29.26 54.52
C THR A 128 2.53 -28.86 53.95
N ILE A 129 3.61 -29.57 54.29
CA ILE A 129 4.91 -29.37 53.63
C ILE A 129 4.78 -29.72 52.14
N LEU A 130 4.18 -30.86 51.80
CA LEU A 130 3.96 -31.28 50.42
C LEU A 130 3.13 -30.26 49.62
N LEU A 131 2.09 -29.71 50.23
CA LEU A 131 1.21 -28.72 49.57
C LEU A 131 1.91 -27.38 49.35
N ILE A 132 2.72 -26.92 50.31
CA ILE A 132 3.57 -25.73 50.14
C ILE A 132 4.62 -25.97 49.06
N THR A 133 5.29 -27.13 49.05
CA THR A 133 6.26 -27.46 47.99
C THR A 133 5.63 -27.51 46.61
N LEU A 134 4.39 -28.00 46.50
CA LEU A 134 3.65 -28.02 45.23
C LEU A 134 3.33 -26.60 44.76
N ILE A 135 2.83 -25.72 45.66
CA ILE A 135 2.54 -24.32 45.33
C ILE A 135 3.81 -23.60 44.86
N LEU A 136 4.94 -23.80 45.55
CA LEU A 136 6.22 -23.19 45.20
C LEU A 136 6.74 -23.69 43.84
N LEU A 137 6.55 -24.97 43.52
CA LEU A 137 6.87 -25.51 42.18
C LEU A 137 5.98 -24.93 41.09
N VAL A 138 4.68 -24.73 41.34
CA VAL A 138 3.76 -24.10 40.38
C VAL A 138 4.13 -22.64 40.15
N LEU A 139 4.49 -21.89 41.20
CA LEU A 139 4.94 -20.51 41.06
C LEU A 139 6.29 -20.40 40.33
N ALA A 140 7.24 -21.28 40.64
CA ALA A 140 8.54 -21.30 39.95
C ALA A 140 8.40 -21.66 38.47
N THR A 141 7.57 -22.65 38.13
CA THR A 141 7.29 -23.01 36.73
C THR A 141 6.57 -21.88 35.99
N GLY A 142 5.60 -21.21 36.63
CA GLY A 142 4.95 -20.02 36.08
C GLY A 142 5.92 -18.86 35.79
N LEU A 143 6.86 -18.59 36.70
CA LEU A 143 7.90 -17.57 36.50
C LEU A 143 8.88 -17.95 35.38
N ILE A 144 9.26 -19.21 35.26
CA ILE A 144 10.12 -19.68 34.17
C ILE A 144 9.42 -19.55 32.82
N VAL A 145 8.14 -19.96 32.72
CA VAL A 145 7.34 -19.78 31.50
C VAL A 145 7.22 -18.30 31.15
N LEU A 146 6.92 -17.43 32.12
CA LEU A 146 6.84 -15.99 31.89
C LEU A 146 8.19 -15.41 31.41
N TYR A 147 9.30 -15.85 32.00
CA TYR A 147 10.65 -15.44 31.56
C TYR A 147 10.95 -15.90 30.13
N VAL A 148 10.55 -17.13 29.75
CA VAL A 148 10.71 -17.66 28.39
C VAL A 148 9.81 -16.93 27.40
N GLU A 149 8.58 -16.56 27.75
CA GLU A 149 7.69 -15.79 26.86
C GLU A 149 8.16 -14.33 26.70
N LEU A 150 8.71 -13.70 27.75
CA LEU A 150 9.26 -12.34 27.67
C LEU A 150 10.58 -12.27 26.88
N ASN A 151 11.40 -13.31 26.97
CA ASN A 151 12.69 -13.39 26.27
C ASN A 151 12.63 -14.19 24.97
N ARG A 152 11.47 -14.71 24.58
CA ARG A 152 11.31 -15.27 23.24
C ARG A 152 11.56 -14.13 22.26
N PRO A 153 12.55 -14.23 21.34
CA PRO A 153 12.63 -13.29 20.24
C PRO A 153 11.26 -13.31 19.56
N LYS A 154 10.63 -12.13 19.46
CA LYS A 154 9.38 -11.99 18.72
C LYS A 154 9.56 -12.73 17.40
N PRO A 155 8.70 -13.71 17.05
CA PRO A 155 8.80 -14.34 15.76
C PRO A 155 8.78 -13.21 14.74
N GLU A 156 9.86 -13.07 13.98
CA GLU A 156 9.88 -12.18 12.83
C GLU A 156 8.63 -12.51 12.04
N LEU A 157 7.79 -11.49 11.84
CA LEU A 157 6.57 -11.60 11.08
C LEU A 157 6.93 -12.31 9.77
N PRO A 158 6.30 -13.45 9.46
CA PRO A 158 6.59 -14.13 8.23
C PRO A 158 6.05 -13.21 7.14
N SER A 159 6.93 -12.70 6.28
CA SER A 159 7.10 -13.34 4.99
C SER A 159 7.73 -12.37 4.01
N ASN A 160 8.90 -12.75 3.52
CA ASN A 160 9.40 -12.43 2.19
C ASN A 160 8.44 -13.06 1.14
N LYS A 161 7.16 -12.73 1.19
CA LYS A 161 6.18 -13.08 0.17
C LYS A 161 6.34 -12.03 -0.90
N ALA A 162 7.08 -12.39 -1.95
CA ALA A 162 6.95 -11.72 -3.22
C ALA A 162 5.45 -11.52 -3.52
N ILE A 163 5.07 -10.30 -3.87
CA ILE A 163 3.69 -9.95 -4.19
C ILE A 163 3.28 -10.75 -5.43
N TYR A 164 2.45 -11.75 -5.21
CA TYR A 164 1.78 -12.46 -6.28
C TYR A 164 0.63 -11.58 -6.78
N PHE A 165 0.72 -11.16 -8.04
CA PHE A 165 -0.36 -10.50 -8.77
C PHE A 165 -1.52 -11.49 -8.99
N GLY A 166 -2.32 -11.69 -7.96
CA GLY A 166 -3.62 -12.37 -8.03
C GLY A 166 -4.76 -11.37 -7.88
N ASN A 167 -5.94 -11.70 -8.39
CA ASN A 167 -7.13 -10.83 -8.37
C ASN A 167 -7.68 -10.53 -6.96
N ASN A 168 -7.08 -11.10 -5.90
CA ASN A 168 -7.41 -10.83 -4.50
C ASN A 168 -6.48 -9.74 -3.95
N TYR A 169 -6.80 -8.48 -4.25
CA TYR A 169 -6.18 -7.32 -3.63
C TYR A 169 -6.98 -6.95 -2.37
N ASP A 170 -6.34 -6.91 -1.20
CA ASP A 170 -6.99 -6.43 0.03
C ASP A 170 -6.80 -4.91 0.16
N HIS A 171 -7.86 -4.16 -0.15
CA HIS A 171 -7.87 -2.70 -0.10
C HIS A 171 -7.56 -2.13 1.30
N GLN A 172 -7.73 -2.89 2.39
CA GLN A 172 -7.50 -2.40 3.76
C GLN A 172 -6.02 -2.31 4.14
N THR A 173 -5.11 -2.82 3.30
CA THR A 173 -3.67 -2.81 3.58
C THR A 173 -2.95 -1.55 3.09
N PHE A 174 -3.65 -0.68 2.36
CA PHE A 174 -3.09 0.55 1.80
C PHE A 174 -3.39 1.74 2.71
N PRO A 175 -2.38 2.54 3.09
CA PRO A 175 -2.61 3.83 3.73
C PRO A 175 -3.51 4.71 2.84
N ASN A 176 -4.43 5.46 3.45
CA ASN A 176 -5.36 6.34 2.75
C ASN A 176 -4.99 7.81 3.04
N LEU A 177 -4.79 8.63 2.01
CA LEU A 177 -4.49 10.06 2.14
C LEU A 177 -5.72 10.90 2.51
N GLY A 178 -6.91 10.33 2.37
CA GLY A 178 -8.19 11.01 2.46
C GLY A 178 -9.05 10.72 1.22
N ASN A 179 -10.37 10.80 1.41
CA ASN A 179 -11.39 10.61 0.37
C ASN A 179 -11.26 9.34 -0.53
N GLY A 180 -10.61 8.29 -0.03
CA GLY A 180 -10.43 7.04 -0.78
C GLY A 180 -9.16 6.98 -1.63
N HIS A 181 -8.31 8.00 -1.60
CA HIS A 181 -7.03 8.02 -2.31
C HIS A 181 -6.00 7.15 -1.60
N LEU A 182 -5.68 5.99 -2.19
CA LEU A 182 -4.74 5.03 -1.63
C LEU A 182 -3.29 5.45 -1.90
N VAL A 183 -2.39 5.12 -0.97
CA VAL A 183 -0.94 5.18 -1.16
C VAL A 183 -0.41 3.76 -1.36
N VAL A 184 0.05 3.49 -2.57
CA VAL A 184 0.63 2.21 -2.99
C VAL A 184 2.14 2.30 -2.86
N ASP A 185 2.68 1.64 -1.83
CA ASP A 185 4.11 1.55 -1.55
C ASP A 185 4.85 0.77 -2.66
N ARG A 186 6.17 0.99 -2.74
CA ARG A 186 7.10 0.28 -3.63
C ARG A 186 6.93 -1.21 -3.58
N GLU A 187 6.83 -1.78 -2.38
CA GLU A 187 6.63 -3.22 -2.25
C GLU A 187 5.32 -3.63 -2.92
N GLN A 188 4.24 -2.88 -2.66
CA GLN A 188 2.87 -3.18 -3.07
C GLN A 188 2.65 -3.19 -4.59
N TRP A 189 3.26 -2.26 -5.33
CA TRP A 189 3.20 -2.29 -6.80
C TRP A 189 4.25 -3.22 -7.45
N GLY A 190 5.09 -3.86 -6.63
CA GLY A 190 6.10 -4.82 -7.06
C GLY A 190 7.35 -4.16 -7.63
N ALA A 191 7.85 -3.10 -6.98
CA ALA A 191 9.10 -2.45 -7.35
C ALA A 191 10.26 -3.44 -7.40
N SER A 192 11.09 -3.30 -8.42
CA SER A 192 12.31 -4.07 -8.57
C SER A 192 13.24 -3.79 -7.40
N LYS A 193 13.72 -4.86 -6.76
CA LYS A 193 14.78 -4.82 -5.75
C LYS A 193 16.16 -4.53 -6.37
N ASN A 194 16.27 -4.60 -7.71
CA ASN A 194 17.52 -4.37 -8.44
C ASN A 194 17.82 -2.88 -8.64
N SER A 195 17.02 -1.96 -8.08
CA SER A 195 17.36 -0.54 -8.08
C SER A 195 18.67 -0.33 -7.33
N HIS A 196 19.66 0.31 -7.97
CA HIS A 196 20.88 0.70 -7.29
C HIS A 196 20.54 1.66 -6.14
N GLY A 197 21.36 1.64 -5.08
CA GLY A 197 21.16 2.53 -3.95
C GLY A 197 21.11 3.98 -4.42
N LEU A 198 20.01 4.67 -4.11
CA LEU A 198 19.87 6.10 -4.35
C LEU A 198 20.92 6.83 -3.51
N THR A 199 21.61 7.80 -4.09
CA THR A 199 22.77 8.46 -3.46
C THR A 199 22.48 9.88 -3.01
N ILE A 200 21.44 10.52 -3.57
CA ILE A 200 21.17 11.94 -3.34
C ILE A 200 19.95 12.09 -2.43
N PRO A 201 20.14 12.45 -1.15
CA PRO A 201 19.03 12.65 -0.23
C PRO A 201 18.25 13.92 -0.56
N LEU A 202 16.93 13.87 -0.42
CA LEU A 202 16.04 15.01 -0.59
C LEU A 202 15.89 15.76 0.74
N LYS A 203 16.37 17.01 0.78
CA LYS A 203 16.30 17.85 1.99
C LYS A 203 14.86 18.31 2.23
N ARG A 204 14.41 18.18 3.49
CA ARG A 204 13.11 18.65 3.98
C ARG A 204 13.26 19.87 4.90
N PRO A 205 12.31 20.82 4.89
CA PRO A 205 11.13 20.89 4.02
C PRO A 205 11.51 21.20 2.56
N ILE A 206 10.81 20.55 1.62
CA ILE A 206 11.10 20.67 0.18
C ILE A 206 10.46 21.96 -0.36
N PRO A 207 11.23 22.86 -1.00
CA PRO A 207 10.73 24.17 -1.43
C PRO A 207 9.92 24.15 -2.74
N TYR A 208 10.09 23.12 -3.57
CA TYR A 208 9.50 23.05 -4.90
C TYR A 208 8.78 21.73 -5.15
N VAL A 209 7.61 21.82 -5.77
CA VAL A 209 6.87 20.68 -6.30
C VAL A 209 6.83 20.79 -7.81
N LEU A 210 7.39 19.79 -8.49
CA LEU A 210 7.44 19.68 -9.94
C LEU A 210 6.36 18.72 -10.43
N ILE A 211 5.43 19.23 -11.24
CA ILE A 211 4.39 18.42 -11.89
C ILE A 211 4.85 17.98 -13.27
N THR A 212 4.83 16.66 -13.51
CA THR A 212 5.20 16.05 -14.79
C THR A 212 4.13 15.04 -15.26
N HIS A 213 4.27 14.52 -16.47
CA HIS A 213 3.49 13.38 -16.97
C HIS A 213 4.38 12.33 -17.65
N ILE A 214 3.81 11.19 -18.02
CA ILE A 214 4.54 10.14 -18.76
C ILE A 214 4.72 10.51 -20.25
N GLY A 215 3.67 11.04 -20.90
CA GLY A 215 3.73 11.62 -22.26
C GLY A 215 3.88 10.66 -23.46
N VAL A 216 4.32 9.41 -23.27
CA VAL A 216 4.59 8.44 -24.37
C VAL A 216 3.36 7.65 -24.83
N GLN A 217 2.43 8.31 -25.50
CA GLN A 217 1.14 7.72 -25.92
C GLN A 217 0.43 6.90 -24.81
N SER A 218 0.72 7.21 -23.55
CA SER A 218 0.35 6.39 -22.41
C SER A 218 -1.10 6.65 -22.04
N LEU A 219 -1.93 5.61 -22.04
CA LEU A 219 -3.29 5.70 -21.53
C LEU A 219 -3.28 5.91 -20.00
N PRO A 220 -4.17 6.72 -19.43
CA PRO A 220 -4.41 6.70 -18.00
C PRO A 220 -4.70 5.28 -17.48
N CYS A 221 -4.26 4.99 -16.26
CA CYS A 221 -4.52 3.70 -15.63
C CYS A 221 -5.55 3.88 -14.50
N ASP A 222 -6.54 3.00 -14.47
CA ASP A 222 -7.81 3.10 -13.73
C ASP A 222 -7.91 2.11 -12.55
N ASN A 223 -6.94 1.21 -12.40
CA ASN A 223 -6.95 0.16 -11.39
C ASN A 223 -5.54 -0.12 -10.89
N ILE A 224 -5.41 -0.50 -9.62
CA ILE A 224 -4.19 -0.93 -8.94
C ILE A 224 -3.40 -1.91 -9.78
N TYR A 225 -4.04 -2.92 -10.38
CA TYR A 225 -3.34 -3.90 -11.21
C TYR A 225 -2.66 -3.27 -12.44
N LYS A 226 -3.40 -2.50 -13.24
CA LYS A 226 -2.87 -1.87 -14.46
C LYS A 226 -1.82 -0.81 -14.13
N CYS A 227 -2.06 -0.02 -13.08
CA CYS A 227 -1.12 0.99 -12.61
C CYS A 227 0.16 0.36 -12.05
N SER A 228 0.08 -0.75 -11.32
CA SER A 228 1.26 -1.45 -10.80
C SER A 228 2.12 -2.06 -11.92
N ILE A 229 1.49 -2.61 -12.98
CA ILE A 229 2.22 -3.01 -14.19
C ILE A 229 2.93 -1.80 -14.81
N LYS A 230 2.20 -0.70 -14.97
CA LYS A 230 2.75 0.53 -15.55
C LYS A 230 3.92 1.07 -14.74
N MET A 231 3.84 1.09 -13.41
CA MET A 231 4.94 1.50 -12.53
C MET A 231 6.20 0.67 -12.76
N ARG A 232 6.07 -0.66 -12.84
CA ARG A 232 7.19 -1.56 -13.16
C ARG A 232 7.77 -1.28 -14.54
N THR A 233 6.93 -1.11 -15.57
CA THR A 233 7.40 -0.74 -16.91
C THR A 233 8.18 0.57 -16.93
N ILE A 234 7.73 1.59 -16.18
CA ILE A 234 8.44 2.88 -16.09
C ILE A 234 9.77 2.70 -15.36
N GLN A 235 9.79 1.93 -14.28
CA GLN A 235 11.02 1.62 -13.53
C GLN A 235 12.02 0.89 -14.42
N ASP A 236 11.57 -0.16 -15.12
CA ASP A 236 12.42 -0.96 -16.01
C ASP A 236 12.99 -0.12 -17.15
N SER A 237 12.17 0.74 -17.79
CA SER A 237 12.65 1.69 -18.81
C SER A 237 13.62 2.72 -18.22
N ALA A 238 13.37 3.25 -17.02
CA ALA A 238 14.29 4.18 -16.37
C ALA A 238 15.66 3.55 -16.12
N ILE A 239 15.71 2.28 -15.69
CA ILE A 239 16.97 1.57 -15.43
C ILE A 239 17.64 1.16 -16.76
N ALA A 240 16.90 0.48 -17.65
CA ALA A 240 17.47 -0.14 -18.84
C ALA A 240 17.79 0.86 -19.95
N GLU A 241 16.92 1.85 -20.20
CA GLU A 241 17.07 2.77 -21.33
C GLU A 241 17.79 4.05 -20.94
N LYS A 242 17.59 4.52 -19.70
CA LYS A 242 18.17 5.79 -19.23
C LYS A 242 19.35 5.63 -18.29
N GLY A 243 19.71 4.40 -17.92
CA GLY A 243 20.83 4.11 -17.02
C GLY A 243 20.63 4.67 -15.61
N LEU A 244 19.38 4.91 -15.20
CA LEU A 244 19.08 5.49 -13.89
C LEU A 244 19.12 4.41 -12.80
N PRO A 245 19.49 4.76 -11.56
CA PRO A 245 19.49 3.81 -10.45
C PRO A 245 18.08 3.29 -10.11
N ASP A 246 17.06 4.11 -10.35
CA ASP A 246 15.66 3.80 -10.09
C ASP A 246 14.74 4.73 -10.91
N ILE A 247 13.44 4.49 -10.80
CA ILE A 247 12.36 5.31 -11.37
C ILE A 247 12.56 6.83 -11.16
N GLN A 248 12.14 7.66 -12.12
CA GLN A 248 12.52 9.08 -12.17
C GLN A 248 11.96 9.94 -11.04
N SER A 249 10.65 9.85 -10.80
CA SER A 249 9.90 10.75 -9.91
C SER A 249 9.71 10.19 -8.49
N ASN A 250 9.34 11.08 -7.56
CA ASN A 250 9.03 10.73 -6.18
C ASN A 250 7.70 10.01 -6.06
N PHE A 251 6.66 10.54 -6.73
CA PHE A 251 5.31 9.99 -6.69
C PHE A 251 4.69 9.96 -8.09
N TYR A 252 3.77 9.01 -8.27
CA TYR A 252 2.98 8.86 -9.49
C TYR A 252 1.50 8.83 -9.13
N VAL A 253 0.64 9.44 -9.95
CA VAL A 253 -0.80 9.49 -9.68
C VAL A 253 -1.60 8.80 -10.80
N SER A 254 -2.44 7.86 -10.40
CA SER A 254 -3.38 7.14 -11.28
C SER A 254 -4.61 7.97 -11.64
N GLU A 255 -5.40 7.49 -12.60
CA GLU A 255 -6.66 8.15 -13.00
C GLU A 255 -7.69 8.21 -11.86
N GLU A 256 -7.70 7.19 -11.00
CA GLU A 256 -8.56 7.12 -9.81
C GLU A 256 -8.04 7.96 -8.63
N GLY A 257 -6.90 8.65 -8.75
CA GLY A 257 -6.34 9.48 -7.68
C GLY A 257 -5.44 8.75 -6.67
N ASN A 258 -5.26 7.44 -6.81
CA ASN A 258 -4.29 6.69 -6.01
C ASN A 258 -2.85 7.14 -6.31
N ILE A 259 -2.04 7.26 -5.27
CA ILE A 259 -0.65 7.68 -5.28
C ILE A 259 0.25 6.45 -5.19
N TYR A 260 1.22 6.35 -6.10
CA TYR A 260 2.21 5.29 -6.13
C TYR A 260 3.57 5.87 -5.72
N VAL A 261 4.18 5.26 -4.73
CA VAL A 261 5.49 5.67 -4.22
C VAL A 261 6.56 5.26 -5.23
N GLY A 262 7.20 6.25 -5.85
CA GLY A 262 8.41 6.07 -6.66
C GLY A 262 9.63 6.13 -5.76
N ARG A 263 10.44 7.19 -5.88
CA ARG A 263 11.57 7.44 -4.98
C ARG A 263 11.17 7.84 -3.55
N GLY A 264 9.91 8.21 -3.33
CA GLY A 264 9.38 8.57 -2.01
C GLY A 264 9.90 9.91 -1.50
N TRP A 265 9.88 10.09 -0.17
CA TRP A 265 10.17 11.38 0.48
C TRP A 265 11.66 11.64 0.72
N ASP A 266 12.48 10.60 0.80
CA ASP A 266 13.85 10.70 1.29
C ASP A 266 14.90 10.89 0.19
N TRP A 267 14.54 10.64 -1.07
CA TRP A 267 15.47 10.63 -2.19
C TRP A 267 15.08 11.62 -3.28
N ALA A 268 16.07 12.31 -3.85
CA ALA A 268 15.85 13.27 -4.93
C ALA A 268 15.30 12.57 -6.19
N ASN A 269 14.39 13.24 -6.91
CA ASN A 269 14.04 12.83 -8.27
C ASN A 269 15.19 13.09 -9.25
N THR A 270 15.07 12.54 -10.46
CA THR A 270 16.10 12.75 -11.48
C THR A 270 16.08 14.14 -12.08
N TYR A 271 14.99 14.90 -12.01
CA TYR A 271 14.87 16.18 -12.72
C TYR A 271 15.64 17.29 -12.01
N ALA A 272 15.46 17.42 -10.69
CA ALA A 272 16.14 18.41 -9.86
C ALA A 272 16.20 17.98 -8.39
N ASN A 273 17.41 17.97 -7.83
CA ASN A 273 17.73 17.49 -6.48
C ASN A 273 16.94 18.10 -5.31
N GLN A 274 16.39 19.30 -5.48
CA GLN A 274 15.71 20.06 -4.41
C GLN A 274 14.19 20.13 -4.62
N THR A 275 13.64 19.19 -5.38
CA THR A 275 12.24 19.24 -5.81
C THR A 275 11.53 17.93 -5.50
N LEU A 276 10.22 18.00 -5.28
CA LEU A 276 9.35 16.84 -5.22
C LEU A 276 8.68 16.66 -6.58
N ALA A 277 8.97 15.57 -7.29
CA ALA A 277 8.35 15.30 -8.59
C ALA A 277 7.11 14.42 -8.43
N ILE A 278 5.97 14.92 -8.91
CA ILE A 278 4.69 14.19 -8.97
C ILE A 278 4.35 13.99 -10.45
N THR A 279 4.25 12.74 -10.89
CA THR A 279 4.02 12.38 -12.28
C THR A 279 2.62 11.83 -12.50
N PHE A 280 1.85 12.49 -13.37
CA PHE A 280 0.56 11.98 -13.81
C PHE A 280 0.74 10.78 -14.74
N MET A 281 0.09 9.66 -14.41
CA MET A 281 0.27 8.39 -15.11
C MET A 281 -0.53 8.34 -16.43
N GLY A 282 -0.07 9.06 -17.44
CA GLY A 282 -0.73 9.11 -18.75
C GLY A 282 -0.13 10.17 -19.66
N ASP A 283 -0.77 10.37 -20.81
CA ASP A 283 -0.47 11.44 -21.76
C ASP A 283 -1.56 12.52 -21.72
N TYR A 284 -1.32 13.53 -20.91
CA TYR A 284 -2.22 14.67 -20.74
C TYR A 284 -1.98 15.80 -21.75
N GLY A 285 -1.22 15.53 -22.81
CA GLY A 285 -1.35 16.27 -24.06
C GLY A 285 -2.61 15.86 -24.83
N ARG A 286 -3.07 14.61 -24.66
CA ARG A 286 -4.24 14.05 -25.37
C ARG A 286 -5.48 13.89 -24.48
N PHE A 287 -5.28 13.53 -23.20
CA PHE A 287 -6.38 13.25 -22.28
C PHE A 287 -6.51 14.34 -21.21
N LYS A 288 -7.75 14.63 -20.79
CA LYS A 288 -8.02 15.52 -19.65
C LYS A 288 -7.86 14.73 -18.34
N PRO A 289 -7.19 15.25 -17.31
CA PRO A 289 -7.12 14.60 -16.01
C PRO A 289 -8.52 14.54 -15.36
N GLY A 290 -8.82 13.42 -14.72
CA GLY A 290 -10.09 13.24 -13.99
C GLY A 290 -10.14 14.04 -12.69
N PRO A 291 -11.33 14.36 -12.16
CA PRO A 291 -11.46 15.11 -10.91
C PRO A 291 -10.83 14.37 -9.71
N LYS A 292 -11.00 13.04 -9.61
CA LYS A 292 -10.35 12.22 -8.57
C LYS A 292 -8.84 12.27 -8.65
N GLN A 293 -8.29 12.26 -9.86
CA GLN A 293 -6.85 12.34 -10.08
C GLN A 293 -6.26 13.65 -9.55
N LEU A 294 -6.92 14.77 -9.88
CA LEU A 294 -6.52 16.11 -9.40
C LEU A 294 -6.64 16.19 -7.87
N GLU A 295 -7.75 15.67 -7.33
CA GLU A 295 -8.00 15.62 -5.90
C GLU A 295 -6.93 14.80 -5.15
N GLY A 296 -6.57 13.61 -5.64
CA GLY A 296 -5.53 12.78 -5.02
C GLY A 296 -4.19 13.49 -4.88
N VAL A 297 -3.81 14.30 -5.87
CA VAL A 297 -2.62 15.16 -5.78
C VAL A 297 -2.78 16.26 -4.73
N GLN A 298 -3.95 16.91 -4.66
CA GLN A 298 -4.20 17.93 -3.64
C GLN A 298 -4.14 17.36 -2.22
N PHE A 299 -4.68 16.16 -1.99
CA PHE A 299 -4.55 15.45 -0.70
C PHE A 299 -3.11 15.07 -0.40
N LEU A 300 -2.34 14.60 -1.39
CA LEU A 300 -0.91 14.33 -1.22
C LEU A 300 -0.16 15.60 -0.78
N LEU A 301 -0.43 16.74 -1.41
CA LEU A 301 0.22 18.01 -1.08
C LEU A 301 -0.19 18.50 0.31
N ALA A 302 -1.48 18.47 0.66
CA ALA A 302 -1.97 18.84 1.98
C ALA A 302 -1.33 17.97 3.09
N HIS A 303 -1.28 16.65 2.87
CA HIS A 303 -0.61 15.70 3.76
C HIS A 303 0.90 16.01 3.88
N ALA A 304 1.54 16.41 2.79
CA ALA A 304 2.96 16.75 2.79
C ALA A 304 3.27 18.03 3.58
N VAL A 305 2.43 19.07 3.46
CA VAL A 305 2.56 20.30 4.27
C VAL A 305 2.36 19.97 5.75
N ALA A 306 1.29 19.23 6.08
CA ALA A 306 0.95 18.88 7.46
C ALA A 306 2.09 18.13 8.18
N ASN A 307 2.79 17.26 7.45
CA ASN A 307 3.91 16.48 7.99
C ASN A 307 5.29 17.17 7.84
N ARG A 308 5.34 18.44 7.41
CA ARG A 308 6.58 19.20 7.17
C ARG A 308 7.53 18.56 6.15
N ASN A 309 6.98 17.78 5.22
CA ASN A 309 7.76 17.20 4.13
C ASN A 309 8.03 18.25 3.04
N ILE A 310 7.04 19.08 2.73
CA ILE A 310 7.19 20.24 1.86
C ILE A 310 7.07 21.53 2.66
N ASP A 311 7.64 22.62 2.14
CA ASP A 311 7.50 23.94 2.74
C ASP A 311 6.03 24.37 2.76
N VAL A 312 5.64 25.19 3.74
CA VAL A 312 4.29 25.77 3.79
C VAL A 312 4.07 26.68 2.59
N ASP A 313 5.10 27.43 2.19
CA ASP A 313 5.07 28.33 1.03
C ASP A 313 5.79 27.72 -0.19
N TYR A 314 5.63 26.41 -0.39
CA TYR A 314 6.23 25.72 -1.53
C TYR A 314 5.80 26.34 -2.86
N LYS A 315 6.63 26.16 -3.89
CA LYS A 315 6.36 26.62 -5.25
C LYS A 315 5.97 25.43 -6.13
N LEU A 316 4.75 25.46 -6.65
CA LEU A 316 4.25 24.49 -7.60
C LEU A 316 4.61 24.93 -9.03
N VAL A 317 5.39 24.10 -9.73
CA VAL A 317 5.86 24.38 -11.09
C VAL A 317 5.57 23.22 -12.01
N ALA A 318 5.27 23.53 -13.27
CA ALA A 318 5.10 22.55 -14.32
C ALA A 318 6.42 22.29 -15.05
N GLN A 319 6.63 21.06 -15.56
CA GLN A 319 7.89 20.72 -16.22
C GLN A 319 8.21 21.57 -17.47
N ASN A 320 7.19 22.03 -18.20
CA ASN A 320 7.34 22.91 -19.35
C ASN A 320 7.78 24.33 -18.97
N GLN A 321 7.68 24.73 -17.70
CA GLN A 321 8.24 26.01 -17.22
C GLN A 321 9.74 25.92 -16.96
N THR A 322 10.26 24.71 -16.70
CA THR A 322 11.66 24.51 -16.29
C THR A 322 12.57 24.14 -17.45
N LYS A 323 12.03 23.51 -18.51
CA LYS A 323 12.77 23.12 -19.72
C LYS A 323 11.83 22.97 -20.93
N VAL A 324 12.42 22.83 -22.11
CA VAL A 324 11.67 22.56 -23.35
C VAL A 324 11.10 21.14 -23.32
N THR A 325 9.83 21.00 -22.94
CA THR A 325 9.11 19.73 -22.90
C THR A 325 7.60 19.93 -23.06
N ARG A 326 6.89 18.89 -23.51
CA ARG A 326 5.41 18.88 -23.54
C ARG A 326 4.78 18.53 -22.20
N SER A 327 5.57 17.99 -21.28
CA SER A 327 5.13 17.61 -19.93
C SER A 327 4.85 18.84 -19.07
N PRO A 328 3.81 18.85 -18.20
CA PRO A 328 2.90 17.77 -17.84
C PRO A 328 1.71 17.57 -18.79
N GLY A 329 1.75 18.15 -19.99
CA GLY A 329 0.66 18.13 -20.95
C GLY A 329 -0.24 19.35 -20.80
N ALA A 330 -0.85 19.79 -21.91
CA ALA A 330 -1.65 21.01 -21.96
C ALA A 330 -2.83 20.96 -20.98
N TYR A 331 -3.50 19.81 -20.85
CA TYR A 331 -4.67 19.69 -19.99
C TYR A 331 -4.32 19.71 -18.50
N VAL A 332 -3.24 19.04 -18.08
CA VAL A 332 -2.78 19.13 -16.68
C VAL A 332 -2.25 20.53 -16.39
N TYR A 333 -1.49 21.13 -17.30
CA TYR A 333 -0.98 22.49 -17.14
C TYR A 333 -2.11 23.51 -16.92
N GLN A 334 -3.20 23.39 -17.68
CA GLN A 334 -4.37 24.26 -17.55
C GLN A 334 -5.03 24.15 -16.17
N GLU A 335 -5.11 22.94 -15.60
CA GLU A 335 -5.72 22.72 -14.28
C GLU A 335 -4.82 23.22 -13.15
N ILE A 336 -3.53 22.85 -13.16
CA ILE A 336 -2.59 23.24 -12.08
C ILE A 336 -2.28 24.73 -12.05
N ARG A 337 -2.44 25.45 -13.17
CA ARG A 337 -2.29 26.92 -13.21
C ARG A 337 -3.29 27.63 -12.29
N ASN A 338 -4.42 26.99 -11.99
CA ASN A 338 -5.46 27.53 -11.11
C ASN A 338 -5.29 27.09 -9.64
N TRP A 339 -4.27 26.30 -9.32
CA TRP A 339 -4.05 25.81 -7.96
C TRP A 339 -3.36 26.85 -7.08
N PRO A 340 -3.55 26.78 -5.75
CA PRO A 340 -2.69 27.52 -4.83
C PRO A 340 -1.23 27.09 -5.02
N HIS A 341 -0.29 27.97 -4.69
CA HIS A 341 1.15 27.76 -4.85
C HIS A 341 1.67 27.69 -6.30
N PHE A 342 0.81 27.80 -7.32
CA PHE A 342 1.29 27.85 -8.71
C PHE A 342 2.24 29.04 -8.91
N TYR A 343 3.48 28.74 -9.28
CA TYR A 343 4.54 29.73 -9.43
C TYR A 343 4.84 29.94 -10.92
N GLY A 344 4.49 31.13 -11.42
CA GLY A 344 4.65 31.53 -12.83
C GLY A 344 6.08 31.84 -13.25
N CYS A 345 7.06 31.03 -12.85
CA CYS A 345 8.44 31.17 -13.33
C CYS A 345 8.55 30.76 -14.81
N GLY A 346 9.53 31.34 -15.52
CA GLY A 346 9.79 31.04 -16.93
C GLY A 346 8.69 31.49 -17.91
N MET A 347 7.76 32.34 -17.48
CA MET A 347 6.68 32.91 -18.31
C MET A 347 6.87 34.41 -18.49
N ASP A 348 6.68 34.94 -19.70
CA ASP A 348 6.48 36.38 -19.99
C ASP A 348 7.34 37.35 -19.15
N GLU A 349 8.67 37.21 -19.23
CA GLU A 349 9.70 37.99 -18.50
C GLU A 349 9.95 37.59 -17.03
N ALA A 350 9.23 36.62 -16.49
CA ALA A 350 9.50 36.08 -15.16
C ALA A 350 10.89 35.40 -15.11
N PRO A 351 11.58 35.45 -13.95
CA PRO A 351 12.85 34.77 -13.77
C PRO A 351 12.72 33.25 -13.98
N ALA A 352 13.86 32.63 -14.29
CA ALA A 352 13.96 31.18 -14.41
C ALA A 352 13.58 30.48 -13.09
N CYS A 353 12.95 29.31 -13.18
CA CYS A 353 12.53 28.54 -12.03
C CYS A 353 13.73 28.13 -11.16
N GLY A 354 13.65 28.37 -9.85
CA GLY A 354 14.67 28.03 -8.87
C GLY A 354 15.84 29.01 -8.78
N ILE A 355 15.78 30.18 -9.43
CA ILE A 355 16.86 31.18 -9.39
C ILE A 355 17.19 31.61 -7.95
N GLU A 356 16.19 31.70 -7.08
CA GLU A 356 16.35 32.07 -5.66
C GLU A 356 17.00 30.98 -4.82
N LEU A 357 17.02 29.74 -5.32
CA LEU A 357 17.77 28.62 -4.74
C LEU A 357 19.15 28.47 -5.37
N GLY A 358 19.55 29.37 -6.27
CA GLY A 358 20.79 29.27 -7.04
C GLY A 358 20.76 28.18 -8.12
N MET A 359 19.57 27.68 -8.49
CA MET A 359 19.43 26.71 -9.57
C MET A 359 19.65 27.38 -10.93
N LYS A 360 20.43 26.72 -11.78
CA LYS A 360 20.59 27.10 -13.18
C LYS A 360 19.54 26.37 -14.02
N THR A 361 19.29 26.83 -15.23
CA THR A 361 18.41 26.11 -16.18
C THR A 361 18.85 24.65 -16.36
N GLU A 362 20.17 24.42 -16.42
CA GLU A 362 20.80 23.09 -16.51
C GLU A 362 20.48 22.18 -15.32
N SER A 363 20.13 22.74 -14.15
CA SER A 363 19.78 21.97 -12.95
C SER A 363 18.49 21.16 -13.11
N TRP A 364 17.69 21.44 -14.15
CA TRP A 364 16.42 20.78 -14.47
C TRP A 364 16.56 19.69 -15.56
N ASP A 365 17.75 19.50 -16.14
CA ASP A 365 17.99 18.66 -17.32
C ASP A 365 18.32 17.19 -17.03
N ALA A 366 18.05 16.73 -15.81
CA ALA A 366 18.12 15.34 -15.41
C ALA A 366 19.46 14.58 -15.59
N LYS A 367 20.58 15.32 -15.65
CA LYS A 367 21.92 14.76 -15.81
C LYS A 367 22.64 14.49 -14.47
N GLN A 368 21.91 14.05 -13.44
CA GLN A 368 22.46 13.85 -12.09
C GLN A 368 22.85 12.39 -11.82
#